data_AF-A0A970QPZ5-F1
#
_entry.id   AF-A0A970QPZ5-F1
#
_cell.length_a   1.000
_cell.length_b   1.000
_cell.length_c   1.000
_cell.angle_alpha   90.00
_cell.angle_beta   90.00
_cell.angle_gamma   90.00
#
_symmetry.space_group_name_H-M   'P 1'
#
loop_
_entity.id
_entity.type
_entity.pdbx_description
1 polymer ?
#
loop_
_entity_poly.entity_id
_entity_poly.type
_entity_poly.pdbx_seq_one_letter_code
_entity_poly.pdbx_strand_id
1 'polypeptide(L)' 'KRSFDLLLHKPIIHQVPQGTFIQWMASKGKLGGQFKVPRLSNNRLIMDEIMKMLE' A
#
# COMPACT_ATOMS: atom_id res chain seq x y z
N LYS A 1 11.96 -20.27 16.27
CA LYS A 1 12.95 -19.17 16.06
C LYS A 1 13.37 -19.23 14.60
N ARG A 2 13.09 -18.21 13.76
CA ARG A 2 13.50 -18.27 12.34
C ARG A 2 15.03 -18.22 12.28
N SER A 3 15.62 -19.20 11.61
CA SER A 3 17.07 -19.33 11.48
C SER A 3 17.58 -18.29 10.47
N PHE A 4 18.51 -17.46 10.92
CA PHE A 4 19.48 -16.72 10.11
C PHE A 4 19.04 -15.55 9.24
N ASP A 5 17.79 -15.06 9.22
CA ASP A 5 17.39 -13.82 8.47
C ASP A 5 17.89 -13.74 7.00
N LEU A 6 18.36 -14.86 6.42
CA LEU A 6 19.11 -14.90 5.17
C LEU A 6 18.23 -14.60 3.94
N LEU A 7 16.91 -14.63 4.11
CA LEU A 7 15.93 -14.53 3.03
C LEU A 7 15.11 -13.24 3.05
N LEU A 8 15.15 -12.46 4.14
CA LEU A 8 14.33 -11.26 4.27
C LEU A 8 15.19 -10.01 4.18
N HIS A 9 15.09 -9.31 3.06
CA HIS A 9 15.72 -8.01 2.90
C HIS A 9 15.00 -6.96 3.76
N LYS A 10 15.72 -5.86 4.05
CA LYS A 10 15.11 -4.69 4.69
C LYS A 10 13.92 -4.18 3.86
N PRO A 11 12.82 -3.76 4.50
CA PRO A 11 11.69 -3.21 3.79
C PRO A 11 12.09 -1.90 3.08
N ILE A 12 11.57 -1.70 1.88
CA ILE A 12 11.67 -0.44 1.15
C ILE A 12 10.51 0.45 1.61
N ILE A 13 10.83 1.65 2.10
CA ILE A 13 9.84 2.61 2.60
C ILE A 13 9.62 3.67 1.53
N HIS A 14 8.37 3.86 1.14
CA HIS A 14 7.94 4.92 0.24
C HIS A 14 7.13 5.94 1.04
N GLN A 15 7.66 7.15 1.17
CA GLN A 15 6.91 8.26 1.75
C GLN A 15 5.91 8.78 0.72
N VAL A 16 4.70 9.12 1.18
CA VAL A 16 3.63 9.61 0.33
C VAL A 16 2.98 10.84 0.97
N PRO A 17 2.42 11.76 0.18
CA PRO A 17 1.70 12.92 0.71
C PRO A 17 0.54 12.50 1.64
N GLN A 18 0.21 13.38 2.59
CA GLN A 18 -0.96 13.19 3.42
C GLN A 18 -2.23 13.10 2.56
N GLY A 19 -3.11 12.15 2.89
CA GLY A 19 -4.35 11.94 2.15
C GLY A 19 -4.25 11.01 0.93
N THR A 20 -3.05 10.49 0.61
CA THR A 20 -2.85 9.56 -0.53
C THR A 20 -3.85 8.39 -0.54
N PHE A 21 -4.02 7.70 0.58
CA PHE A 21 -4.96 6.58 0.67
C PHE A 21 -6.43 7.00 0.54
N ILE A 22 -6.78 8.22 0.96
CA ILE A 22 -8.14 8.77 0.82
C ILE A 22 -8.42 9.01 -0.67
N GLN A 23 -7.48 9.66 -1.36
CA GLN A 23 -7.59 9.92 -2.80
C GLN A 23 -7.62 8.62 -3.61
N TRP A 24 -6.80 7.62 -3.24
CA TRP A 24 -6.83 6.30 -3.89
C TRP A 24 -8.16 5.57 -3.68
N MET A 25 -8.77 5.68 -2.50
CA MET A 25 -10.11 5.12 -2.28
C MET A 25 -11.18 5.87 -3.10
N ALA A 26 -11.03 7.20 -3.24
CA ALA A 26 -11.90 8.03 -4.06
C ALA A 26 -11.84 7.68 -5.54
N SER A 27 -10.64 7.51 -6.10
CA SER A 27 -10.46 7.15 -7.51
C SER A 27 -11.09 5.79 -7.87
N LYS A 28 -11.24 4.90 -6.88
CA LYS A 28 -11.93 3.61 -7.05
C LYS A 28 -13.44 3.66 -6.80
N GLY A 29 -14.01 4.83 -6.50
CA GLY A 29 -15.42 4.97 -6.10
C GLY A 29 -15.72 4.28 -4.76
N LYS A 30 -14.71 4.04 -3.93
CA LYS A 30 -14.81 3.36 -2.62
C LYS A 30 -14.63 4.31 -1.45
N LEU A 31 -14.66 5.62 -1.69
CA LEU A 31 -14.62 6.62 -0.64
C LEU A 31 -15.97 6.68 0.08
N GLY A 32 -15.98 6.25 1.34
CA GLY A 32 -17.20 6.11 2.14
C GLY A 32 -17.67 4.66 2.28
N GLY A 33 -18.67 4.43 3.13
CA GLY A 33 -19.15 3.09 3.46
C GLY A 33 -18.15 2.26 4.29
N GLN A 34 -18.25 0.93 4.22
CA GLN A 34 -17.44 0.00 5.03
C GLN A 34 -16.17 -0.49 4.30
N PHE A 35 -15.75 0.15 3.21
CA PHE A 35 -14.55 -0.24 2.48
C PHE A 35 -13.29 0.22 3.23
N LYS A 36 -12.47 -0.74 3.65
CA LYS A 36 -11.22 -0.50 4.39
C LYS A 36 -10.01 -0.60 3.47
N VAL A 37 -8.99 0.22 3.73
CA VAL A 37 -7.68 0.10 3.10
C VAL A 37 -6.96 -1.13 3.66
N PRO A 38 -6.56 -2.11 2.83
CA PRO A 38 -5.78 -3.26 3.26
C PRO A 38 -4.39 -2.81 3.77
N ARG A 39 -3.96 -3.33 4.92
CA ARG A 39 -2.67 -2.97 5.53
C ARG A 39 -1.49 -3.83 5.06
N LEU A 40 -1.80 -5.01 4.53
CA LEU A 40 -0.84 -5.99 4.04
C LEU A 40 -1.43 -6.70 2.83
N SER A 41 -0.64 -6.91 1.79
CA SER A 41 -0.98 -7.70 0.61
C SER A 41 0.22 -8.53 0.20
N ASN A 42 -0.02 -9.74 -0.32
CA ASN A 42 1.02 -10.61 -0.87
C ASN A 42 1.37 -10.26 -2.33
N ASN A 43 0.62 -9.34 -2.95
CA ASN A 43 0.86 -8.87 -4.32
C ASN A 43 1.07 -7.36 -4.34
N ARG A 44 1.60 -6.86 -5.47
CA ARG A 44 1.94 -5.44 -5.64
C ARG A 44 0.81 -4.57 -6.19
N LEU A 45 -0.36 -5.13 -6.48
CA LEU A 45 -1.45 -4.42 -7.17
C LEU A 45 -1.83 -3.10 -6.49
N ILE A 46 -2.01 -3.12 -5.16
CA ILE A 46 -2.32 -1.90 -4.39
C ILE A 46 -1.17 -0.89 -4.42
N MET A 47 0.07 -1.38 -4.29
CA MET A 47 1.26 -0.54 -4.30
C MET A 47 1.43 0.14 -5.66
N ASP A 48 1.30 -0.62 -6.74
CA ASP A 48 1.48 -0.14 -8.11
C ASP A 48 0.36 0.86 -8.50
N GLU A 49 -0.88 0.63 -8.04
CA GLU A 49 -1.97 1.60 -8.18
C GLU A 49 -1.66 2.93 -7.47
N ILE A 50 -1.19 2.87 -6.22
CA ILE A 50 -0.86 4.07 -5.44
C ILE A 50 0.34 4.81 -6.05
N MET A 51 1.38 4.08 -6.48
CA MET A 51 2.57 4.68 -7.09
C MET A 51 2.24 5.43 -8.38
N LYS A 52 1.34 4.90 -9.23
CA LYS A 52 0.87 5.58 -10.44
C LYS A 52 0.12 6.90 -10.18
N MET A 53 -0.41 7.10 -8.97
CA MET A 53 -1.06 8.36 -8.58
C MET A 53 -0.06 9.42 -8.11
N LEU A 54 1.20 9.02 -7.86
CA LEU A 54 2.27 9.88 -7.36
C LEU A 54 3.27 10.29 -8.45
N GLU A 55 3.21 9.63 -9.61
CA GLU A 55 3.87 10.04 -10.86
C GLU A 55 3.15 11.24 -11.49
#